data_AF-A0A4Y8P7Z3-F1
#
_entry.id   AF-A0A4Y8P7Z3-F1
#
_cell.length_a   1.000
_cell.length_b   1.000
_cell.length_c   1.000
_cell.angle_alpha   90.00
_cell.angle_beta   90.00
_cell.angle_gamma   90.00
#
_symmetry.space_group_name_H-M   'P 1'
#
loop_
_entity.id
_entity.type
_entity.pdbx_description
1 polymer ?
#
loop_
_entity_poly.entity_id
_entity_poly.type
_entity_poly.pdbx_seq_one_letter_code
_entity_poly.pdbx_strand_id
1 'polypeptide(L)'
;MFIGRFLSVVVFVGVVVSAVFGLLIVKQKNQFKAEYARTSEELKKTSEQLEESKVLLERTSKHLEEVKAELAQERERAQKLDNDLKETQSQLADLQQKSESSSSMANQHKSELDALTAKLEEEKKANQEASEKIENLVKEKLALEDSIARLTNELNKFKQASPAVARAVSMRTGIRGKVVSVNRNWNFVVLNIGEKDGLVENGELEVFRNKQFLGKIKIVSTEPSTAVADIVMDSLKGNIQPGDDVLN
;
A
#
# COMPACT_ATOMS: atom_id res chain seq x y z
N MET A 1 121.19 40.68 101.68
CA MET A 1 120.73 41.04 100.32
C MET A 1 119.92 39.94 99.59
N PHE A 2 119.66 38.77 100.19
CA PHE A 2 119.05 37.62 99.50
C PHE A 2 117.51 37.50 99.63
N ILE A 3 116.91 37.93 100.75
CA ILE A 3 115.45 37.85 100.98
C ILE A 3 114.64 38.73 100.00
N GLY A 4 115.12 39.92 99.66
CA GLY A 4 114.44 40.79 98.68
C GLY A 4 114.41 40.23 97.26
N ARG A 5 115.40 39.41 96.87
CA ARG A 5 115.45 38.75 95.54
C ARG A 5 114.48 37.57 95.48
N PHE A 6 114.34 36.79 96.56
CA PHE A 6 113.40 35.67 96.62
C PHE A 6 111.93 36.14 96.64
N LEU A 7 111.63 37.20 97.39
CA LEU A 7 110.30 37.81 97.43
C LEU A 7 109.88 38.36 96.06
N SER A 8 110.82 38.99 95.33
CA SER A 8 110.59 39.50 93.97
C SER A 8 110.27 38.39 92.97
N VAL A 9 110.95 37.23 93.05
CA VAL A 9 110.68 36.07 92.19
C VAL A 9 109.28 35.48 92.45
N VAL A 10 108.87 35.36 93.71
CA VAL A 10 107.53 34.84 94.06
C VAL A 10 106.42 35.78 93.59
N VAL A 11 106.60 37.10 93.74
CA VAL A 11 105.67 38.10 93.20
C VAL A 11 105.61 38.04 91.69
N PHE A 12 106.76 37.88 91.02
CA PHE A 12 106.83 37.75 89.56
C PHE A 12 106.11 36.49 89.06
N VAL A 13 106.29 35.34 89.73
CA VAL A 13 105.57 34.09 89.41
C VAL A 13 104.06 34.26 89.65
N GLY A 14 103.65 34.91 90.74
CA GLY A 14 102.23 35.19 91.02
C GLY A 14 101.57 36.09 89.96
N VAL A 15 102.29 37.11 89.47
CA VAL A 15 101.84 37.98 88.38
C VAL A 15 101.72 37.20 87.07
N VAL A 16 102.67 36.32 86.75
CA VAL A 16 102.62 35.47 85.55
C VAL A 16 101.45 34.47 85.61
N VAL A 17 101.23 33.81 86.75
CA VAL A 17 100.10 32.89 86.93
C VAL A 17 98.77 33.62 86.81
N SER A 18 98.64 34.81 87.42
CA SER A 18 97.45 35.66 87.30
C SER A 18 97.21 36.12 85.85
N ALA A 19 98.27 36.48 85.12
CA ALA A 19 98.18 36.84 83.70
C ALA A 19 97.75 35.65 82.82
N VAL A 20 98.29 34.44 83.07
CA VAL A 20 97.88 33.21 82.37
C VAL A 20 96.41 32.88 82.67
N PHE A 21 95.99 32.99 83.93
CA PHE A 21 94.60 32.75 84.33
C PHE A 21 93.64 33.78 83.71
N GLY A 22 94.04 35.06 83.66
CA GLY A 22 93.33 36.11 82.94
C GLY A 22 93.19 35.83 81.44
N LEU A 23 94.25 35.34 80.79
CA LEU A 23 94.21 34.92 79.39
C LEU A 23 93.29 33.72 79.15
N LEU A 24 93.24 32.75 80.07
CA LEU A 24 92.32 31.61 79.99
C LEU A 24 90.86 32.05 80.12
N ILE A 25 90.54 32.94 81.06
CA ILE A 25 89.18 33.50 81.22
C ILE A 25 88.77 34.30 79.99
N VAL A 26 89.66 35.13 79.43
CA VAL A 26 89.39 35.88 78.20
C VAL A 26 89.17 34.94 77.01
N LYS A 27 89.97 33.88 76.87
CA LYS A 27 89.76 32.85 75.84
C LYS A 27 88.40 32.17 75.99
N GLN A 28 88.05 31.74 77.21
CA GLN A 28 86.77 31.07 77.49
C GLN A 28 85.57 32.01 77.25
N LYS A 29 85.66 33.27 77.68
CA LYS A 29 84.64 34.30 77.42
C LYS A 29 84.49 34.58 75.92
N ASN A 30 85.60 34.62 75.17
CA ASN A 30 85.57 34.80 73.72
C ASN A 30 84.99 33.58 73.00
N GLN A 31 85.26 32.36 73.48
CA GLN A 31 84.66 31.12 72.98
C GLN A 31 83.15 31.10 73.22
N PHE A 32 82.69 31.37 74.44
CA PHE A 32 81.25 31.48 74.74
C PHE A 32 80.57 32.58 73.93
N LYS A 33 81.23 33.73 73.73
CA LYS A 33 80.69 34.81 72.88
C LYS A 33 80.58 34.38 71.42
N ALA A 34 81.58 33.66 70.91
CA ALA A 34 81.57 33.12 69.55
C ALA A 34 80.51 32.02 69.37
N GLU A 35 80.33 31.15 70.36
CA GLU A 35 79.32 30.09 70.38
C GLU A 35 77.91 30.68 70.48
N TYR A 36 77.67 31.62 71.40
CA TYR A 36 76.40 32.34 71.49
C TYR A 36 76.06 33.08 70.18
N ALA A 37 77.05 33.74 69.56
CA ALA A 37 76.84 34.39 68.27
C ALA A 37 76.47 33.39 67.17
N ARG A 38 77.13 32.23 67.11
CA ARG A 38 76.81 31.15 66.16
C ARG A 38 75.43 30.57 66.39
N THR A 39 75.09 30.19 67.63
CA THR A 39 73.77 29.64 67.96
C THR A 39 72.66 30.65 67.72
N SER A 40 72.89 31.94 67.99
CA SER A 40 71.94 33.01 67.67
C SER A 40 71.74 33.15 66.15
N GLU A 41 72.81 33.08 65.36
CA GLU A 41 72.74 33.14 63.90
C GLU A 41 72.06 31.88 63.31
N GLU A 42 72.34 30.70 63.84
CA GLU A 42 71.69 29.44 63.47
C GLU A 42 70.20 29.42 63.85
N LEU A 43 69.84 29.92 65.04
CA LEU A 43 68.45 30.04 65.47
C LEU A 43 67.68 31.00 64.56
N LYS A 44 68.31 32.12 64.16
CA LYS A 44 67.74 33.05 63.20
C LYS A 44 67.51 32.39 61.84
N LYS A 45 68.53 31.72 61.28
CA LYS A 45 68.41 31.01 60.00
C LYS A 45 67.35 29.91 60.04
N THR A 46 67.31 29.14 61.12
CA THR A 46 66.32 28.06 61.31
C THR A 46 64.90 28.63 61.44
N SER A 47 64.74 29.76 62.14
CA SER A 47 63.46 30.46 62.25
C SER A 47 62.99 31.01 60.90
N GLU A 48 63.89 31.59 60.10
CA GLU A 48 63.59 32.06 58.75
C GLU A 48 63.18 30.89 57.83
N GLN A 49 63.93 29.79 57.84
CA GLN A 49 63.61 28.58 57.08
C GLN A 49 62.29 27.93 57.52
N LEU A 50 61.98 27.92 58.81
CA LEU A 50 60.72 27.40 59.32
C LEU A 50 59.54 28.23 58.80
N GLU A 51 59.69 29.55 58.75
CA GLU A 51 58.65 30.43 58.25
C GLU A 51 58.46 30.28 56.73
N GLU A 52 59.55 30.21 55.97
CA GLU A 52 59.52 29.89 54.53
C GLU A 52 58.84 28.54 54.27
N SER A 53 59.18 27.52 55.06
CA SER A 53 58.59 26.18 54.92
C SER A 53 57.08 26.17 55.25
N LYS A 54 56.62 26.98 56.22
CA LYS A 54 55.20 27.10 56.53
C LYS A 54 54.43 27.77 55.40
N VAL A 55 54.97 28.86 54.85
CA VAL A 55 54.36 29.58 53.71
C VAL A 55 54.28 28.66 52.49
N LEU A 56 55.34 27.89 52.22
CA LEU A 56 55.35 26.92 51.14
C LEU A 56 54.32 25.81 51.36
N LEU A 57 54.23 25.27 52.58
CA LEU A 57 53.25 24.24 52.93
C LEU A 57 51.81 24.74 52.74
N GLU A 58 51.50 25.95 53.17
CA GLU A 58 50.17 26.54 52.97
C GLU A 58 49.85 26.72 51.48
N ARG A 59 50.83 27.19 50.69
CA ARG A 59 50.67 27.36 49.24
C ARG A 59 50.46 26.02 48.53
N THR A 60 51.27 25.01 48.86
CA THR A 60 51.14 23.66 48.29
C THR A 60 49.83 23.01 48.72
N SER A 61 49.39 23.21 49.97
CA SER A 61 48.10 22.72 50.44
C SER A 61 46.94 23.35 49.67
N LYS A 62 46.95 24.67 49.43
CA LYS A 62 45.93 25.34 48.62
C LYS A 62 45.93 24.82 47.19
N HIS A 63 47.10 24.72 46.56
CA HIS A 63 47.22 24.20 45.20
C HIS A 63 46.76 22.75 45.07
N LEU A 64 47.03 21.91 46.07
CA LEU A 64 46.58 20.52 46.09
C LEU A 64 45.06 20.41 46.16
N GLU A 65 44.38 21.29 46.92
CA GLU A 65 42.92 21.34 46.94
C GLU A 65 42.33 21.87 45.62
N GLU A 66 42.96 22.86 44.99
CA GLU A 66 42.60 23.36 43.65
C GLU A 66 42.69 22.23 42.60
N VAL A 67 43.84 21.53 42.52
CA VAL A 67 44.04 20.43 41.57
C VAL A 67 43.09 19.27 41.82
N LYS A 68 42.75 18.97 43.09
CA LYS A 68 41.72 17.96 43.39
C LYS A 68 40.35 18.37 42.90
N ALA A 69 39.98 19.64 43.05
CA ALA A 69 38.71 20.17 42.56
C ALA A 69 38.63 20.11 41.02
N GLU A 70 39.70 20.52 40.33
CA GLU A 70 39.81 20.40 38.86
C GLU A 70 39.73 18.95 38.40
N LEU A 71 40.44 18.03 39.07
CA LEU A 71 40.39 16.60 38.74
C LEU A 71 38.99 16.00 38.92
N ALA A 72 38.27 16.42 39.96
CA ALA A 72 36.88 16.00 40.16
C ALA A 72 35.97 16.53 39.05
N GLN A 73 36.15 17.80 38.65
CA GLN A 73 35.40 18.41 37.56
C GLN A 73 35.67 17.72 36.21
N GLU A 74 36.94 17.42 35.90
CA GLU A 74 37.31 16.73 34.66
C GLU A 74 36.79 15.29 34.62
N ARG A 75 36.77 14.60 35.77
CA ARG A 75 36.13 13.27 35.85
C ARG A 75 34.64 13.33 35.57
N GLU A 76 33.94 14.34 36.08
CA GLU A 76 32.51 14.53 35.80
C GLU A 76 32.27 14.84 34.32
N ARG A 77 33.10 15.71 33.72
CA ARG A 77 33.05 16.01 32.27
C ARG A 77 33.30 14.77 31.43
N ALA A 78 34.30 13.96 31.78
CA ALA A 78 34.60 12.72 31.07
C ALA A 78 33.43 11.72 31.15
N GLN A 79 32.78 11.59 32.30
CA GLN A 79 31.58 10.74 32.44
C GLN A 79 30.40 11.24 31.60
N LYS A 80 30.18 12.57 31.56
CA LYS A 80 29.15 13.17 30.70
C LYS A 80 29.42 12.91 29.23
N LEU A 81 30.65 13.15 28.78
CA LEU A 81 31.07 12.87 27.40
C LEU A 81 30.93 11.40 27.01
N ASP A 82 31.24 10.46 27.93
CA ASP A 82 31.04 9.03 27.68
C ASP A 82 29.56 8.65 27.51
N ASN A 83 28.68 9.24 28.30
CA ASN A 83 27.23 9.05 28.17
C ASN A 83 26.69 9.66 26.87
N ASP A 84 27.09 10.89 26.54
CA ASP A 84 26.68 11.57 25.31
C ASP A 84 27.17 10.82 24.07
N LEU A 85 28.38 10.25 24.12
CA LEU A 85 28.94 9.43 23.05
C LEU A 85 28.13 8.14 22.84
N LYS A 86 27.76 7.45 23.93
CA LYS A 86 26.90 6.25 23.87
C LYS A 86 25.52 6.58 23.30
N GLU A 87 24.91 7.69 23.74
CA GLU A 87 23.63 8.13 23.22
C GLU A 87 23.72 8.46 21.72
N THR A 88 24.74 9.21 21.31
CA THR A 88 24.97 9.57 19.90
C THR A 88 25.21 8.33 19.04
N GLN A 89 25.95 7.34 19.53
CA GLN A 89 26.16 6.06 18.84
C GLN A 89 24.84 5.28 18.66
N SER A 90 23.99 5.26 19.69
CA SER A 90 22.67 4.63 19.61
C SER A 90 21.80 5.33 18.56
N GLN A 91 21.75 6.66 18.59
CA GLN A 91 20.98 7.44 17.62
C GLN A 91 21.48 7.25 16.19
N LEU A 92 22.80 7.14 16.00
CA LEU A 92 23.40 6.89 14.68
C LEU A 92 23.01 5.50 14.16
N ALA A 93 23.04 4.47 15.01
CA ALA A 93 22.61 3.12 14.64
C ALA A 93 21.12 3.10 14.24
N ASP A 94 20.25 3.76 15.02
CA ASP A 94 18.82 3.87 14.72
C ASP A 94 18.56 4.61 13.40
N LEU A 95 19.25 5.73 13.18
CA LEU A 95 19.15 6.50 11.94
C LEU A 95 19.63 5.70 10.72
N GLN A 96 20.70 4.92 10.87
CA GLN A 96 21.21 4.06 9.82
C GLN A 96 20.20 2.95 9.47
N GLN A 97 19.65 2.26 10.48
CA GLN A 97 18.61 1.25 10.28
C GLN A 97 17.37 1.85 9.59
N LYS A 98 16.96 3.05 10.00
CA LYS A 98 15.83 3.75 9.38
C LYS A 98 16.12 4.13 7.93
N SER A 99 17.34 4.57 7.62
CA SER A 99 17.78 4.89 6.27
C SER A 99 17.74 3.65 5.36
N GLU A 100 18.26 2.52 5.82
CA GLU A 100 18.25 1.25 5.10
C GLU A 100 16.81 0.75 4.85
N SER A 101 15.95 0.82 5.86
CA SER A 101 14.52 0.49 5.73
C SER A 101 13.80 1.39 4.72
N SER A 102 14.00 2.71 4.80
CA SER A 102 13.44 3.66 3.84
C SER A 102 13.94 3.41 2.42
N SER A 103 15.23 3.08 2.23
CA SER A 103 15.78 2.74 0.92
C SER A 103 15.15 1.46 0.36
N SER A 104 14.97 0.43 1.19
CA SER A 104 14.30 -0.82 0.80
C SER A 104 12.85 -0.57 0.37
N MET A 105 12.08 0.20 1.15
CA MET A 105 10.70 0.56 0.80
C MET A 105 10.63 1.37 -0.50
N ALA A 106 11.55 2.31 -0.72
CA ALA A 106 11.60 3.08 -1.95
C ALA A 106 11.85 2.20 -3.18
N ASN A 107 12.73 1.19 -3.06
CA ASN A 107 13.00 0.23 -4.13
C ASN A 107 11.78 -0.68 -4.40
N GLN A 108 11.09 -1.12 -3.35
CA GLN A 108 9.85 -1.90 -3.48
C GLN A 108 8.76 -1.10 -4.21
N HIS A 109 8.48 0.12 -3.77
CA HIS A 109 7.49 0.98 -4.42
C HIS A 109 7.86 1.34 -5.86
N LYS A 110 9.15 1.50 -6.15
CA LYS A 110 9.60 1.68 -7.54
C LYS A 110 9.27 0.47 -8.41
N SER A 111 9.58 -0.74 -7.91
CA SER A 111 9.24 -1.98 -8.63
C SER A 111 7.73 -2.17 -8.81
N GLU A 112 6.93 -1.79 -7.81
CA GLU A 112 5.47 -1.83 -7.88
C GLU A 112 4.94 -0.83 -8.92
N LEU A 113 5.48 0.39 -8.95
CA LEU A 113 5.13 1.40 -9.93
C LEU A 113 5.47 0.95 -11.35
N ASP A 114 6.65 0.37 -11.56
CA ASP A 114 7.06 -0.14 -12.88
C ASP A 114 6.12 -1.26 -13.35
N ALA A 115 5.76 -2.18 -12.45
CA ALA A 115 4.81 -3.25 -12.73
C ALA A 115 3.38 -2.73 -13.02
N LEU A 116 2.92 -1.74 -12.26
CA LEU A 116 1.60 -1.15 -12.44
C LEU A 116 1.54 -0.33 -13.75
N THR A 117 2.62 0.36 -14.09
CA THR A 117 2.76 1.09 -15.35
C THR A 117 2.71 0.12 -16.54
N ALA A 118 3.42 -1.01 -16.47
CA ALA A 118 3.37 -2.02 -17.51
C ALA A 118 1.95 -2.59 -17.70
N LYS A 119 1.26 -2.92 -16.61
CA LYS A 119 -0.15 -3.38 -16.64
C LYS A 119 -1.09 -2.32 -17.22
N LEU A 120 -0.89 -1.05 -16.87
CA LEU A 120 -1.72 0.04 -17.38
C LEU A 120 -1.57 0.20 -18.90
N GLU A 121 -0.35 0.09 -19.42
CA GLU A 121 -0.12 0.15 -20.88
C GLU A 121 -0.69 -1.08 -21.60
N GLU A 122 -0.60 -2.28 -20.99
CA GLU A 122 -1.25 -3.48 -21.51
C GLU A 122 -2.78 -3.34 -21.57
N GLU A 123 -3.40 -2.88 -20.47
CA GLU A 123 -4.85 -2.63 -20.41
C GLU A 123 -5.29 -1.54 -21.40
N LYS A 124 -4.52 -0.46 -21.55
CA LYS A 124 -4.80 0.55 -22.58
C LYS A 124 -4.84 -0.04 -23.98
N LYS A 125 -3.86 -0.90 -24.31
CA LYS A 125 -3.80 -1.56 -25.61
C LYS A 125 -4.98 -2.51 -25.80
N ALA A 126 -5.28 -3.33 -24.80
CA ALA A 126 -6.44 -4.24 -24.84
C ALA A 126 -7.76 -3.48 -25.01
N ASN A 127 -7.91 -2.34 -24.34
CA ASN A 127 -9.10 -1.49 -24.46
C ASN A 127 -9.21 -0.83 -25.84
N GLN A 128 -8.09 -0.41 -26.44
CA GLN A 128 -8.07 0.08 -27.82
C GLN A 128 -8.50 -1.02 -28.81
N GLU A 129 -7.91 -2.22 -28.70
CA GLU A 129 -8.28 -3.37 -29.54
C GLU A 129 -9.76 -3.75 -29.38
N ALA A 130 -10.28 -3.73 -28.15
CA ALA A 130 -11.68 -3.98 -27.87
C ALA A 130 -12.59 -2.90 -28.49
N SER A 131 -12.20 -1.63 -28.42
CA SER A 131 -12.93 -0.52 -29.02
C SER A 131 -13.01 -0.64 -30.55
N GLU A 132 -11.89 -0.95 -31.21
CA GLU A 132 -11.85 -1.17 -32.66
C GLU A 132 -12.72 -2.36 -33.07
N LYS A 133 -12.69 -3.45 -32.28
CA LYS A 133 -13.55 -4.61 -32.53
C LYS A 133 -15.03 -4.30 -32.39
N ILE A 134 -15.41 -3.50 -31.38
CA ILE A 134 -16.78 -3.03 -31.21
C ILE A 134 -17.21 -2.20 -32.42
N GLU A 135 -16.38 -1.27 -32.89
CA GLU A 135 -16.71 -0.45 -34.06
C GLU A 135 -16.96 -1.31 -35.31
N ASN A 136 -16.10 -2.32 -35.54
CA ASN A 136 -16.25 -3.24 -36.66
C ASN A 136 -17.53 -4.09 -36.55
N LEU A 137 -17.83 -4.62 -35.35
CA LEU A 137 -19.06 -5.39 -35.11
C LEU A 137 -20.32 -4.54 -35.29
N VAL A 138 -20.27 -3.25 -34.91
CA VAL A 138 -21.39 -2.32 -35.14
C VAL A 138 -21.61 -2.11 -36.64
N LYS A 139 -20.55 -1.92 -37.44
CA LYS A 139 -20.66 -1.80 -38.90
C LYS A 139 -21.22 -3.07 -39.54
N GLU A 140 -20.74 -4.23 -39.13
CA GLU A 140 -21.22 -5.52 -39.62
C GLU A 140 -22.70 -5.75 -39.27
N LYS A 141 -23.08 -5.45 -38.02
CA LYS A 141 -24.48 -5.51 -37.58
C LYS A 141 -25.38 -4.65 -38.45
N LEU A 142 -25.01 -3.39 -38.71
CA LEU A 142 -25.80 -2.49 -39.56
C LEU A 142 -25.95 -3.02 -40.99
N ALA A 143 -24.87 -3.56 -41.58
CA ALA A 143 -24.90 -4.15 -42.92
C ALA A 143 -25.80 -5.40 -42.99
N LEU A 144 -25.81 -6.22 -41.94
CA LEU A 144 -26.69 -7.38 -41.82
C LEU A 144 -28.15 -6.95 -41.63
N GLU A 145 -28.43 -5.94 -40.80
CA GLU A 145 -29.77 -5.37 -40.63
C GLU A 145 -30.33 -4.83 -41.96
N ASP A 146 -29.51 -4.11 -42.73
CA ASP A 146 -29.87 -3.65 -44.08
C ASP A 146 -30.15 -4.82 -45.04
N SER A 147 -29.34 -5.88 -44.98
CA SER A 147 -29.53 -7.08 -45.81
C SER A 147 -30.81 -7.82 -45.46
N ILE A 148 -31.10 -7.96 -44.17
CA ILE A 148 -32.36 -8.55 -43.68
C ILE A 148 -33.55 -7.71 -44.16
N ALA A 149 -33.49 -6.38 -44.06
CA ALA A 149 -34.56 -5.50 -44.54
C ALA A 149 -34.80 -5.67 -46.05
N ARG A 150 -33.74 -5.75 -46.85
CA ARG A 150 -33.83 -6.00 -48.30
C ARG A 150 -34.47 -7.36 -48.62
N LEU A 151 -33.96 -8.44 -48.03
CA LEU A 151 -34.48 -9.79 -48.23
C LEU A 151 -35.93 -9.93 -47.78
N THR A 152 -36.30 -9.29 -46.66
CA THR A 152 -37.69 -9.26 -46.17
C THR A 152 -38.61 -8.57 -47.19
N ASN A 153 -38.18 -7.43 -47.74
CA ASN A 153 -38.93 -6.72 -48.77
C ASN A 153 -39.08 -7.53 -50.06
N GLU A 154 -38.01 -8.21 -50.50
CA GLU A 154 -38.07 -9.12 -51.66
C GLU A 154 -39.02 -10.29 -51.40
N LEU A 155 -38.92 -10.94 -50.24
CA LEU A 155 -39.80 -12.04 -49.85
C LEU A 155 -41.28 -11.60 -49.85
N ASN A 156 -41.57 -10.41 -49.32
CA ASN A 156 -42.93 -9.85 -49.32
C ASN A 156 -43.43 -9.59 -50.74
N LYS A 157 -42.60 -9.07 -51.65
CA LYS A 157 -42.95 -8.92 -53.07
C LYS A 157 -43.25 -10.27 -53.73
N PHE A 158 -42.42 -11.29 -53.50
CA PHE A 158 -42.66 -12.64 -54.02
C PHE A 158 -43.93 -13.28 -53.46
N LYS A 159 -44.22 -13.09 -52.17
CA LYS A 159 -45.48 -13.56 -51.56
C LYS A 159 -46.71 -12.87 -52.18
N GLN A 160 -46.65 -11.57 -52.42
CA GLN A 160 -47.74 -10.83 -53.07
C GLN A 160 -47.89 -11.18 -54.56
N ALA A 161 -46.80 -11.49 -55.25
CA ALA A 161 -46.80 -11.93 -56.65
C ALA A 161 -47.15 -13.42 -56.84
N SER A 162 -47.28 -14.18 -55.75
CA SER A 162 -47.67 -15.59 -55.82
C SER A 162 -49.15 -15.72 -56.25
N PRO A 163 -49.46 -16.47 -57.33
CA PRO A 163 -50.84 -16.70 -57.79
C PRO A 163 -51.74 -17.33 -56.72
N ALA A 164 -51.17 -18.04 -55.74
CA ALA A 164 -51.91 -18.66 -54.65
C ALA A 164 -52.52 -17.63 -53.68
N VAL A 165 -51.85 -16.50 -53.44
CA VAL A 165 -52.36 -15.43 -52.56
C VAL A 165 -53.42 -14.60 -53.30
N ALA A 166 -53.21 -14.31 -54.58
CA ALA A 166 -54.20 -13.63 -55.41
C ALA A 166 -55.51 -14.43 -55.55
N ARG A 167 -55.45 -15.77 -55.59
CA ARG A 167 -56.63 -16.64 -55.64
C ARG A 167 -57.38 -16.73 -54.30
N ALA A 168 -56.69 -16.71 -53.16
CA ALA A 168 -57.34 -16.68 -51.85
C ALA A 168 -58.18 -15.41 -51.61
N VAL A 169 -57.76 -14.26 -52.16
CA VAL A 169 -58.52 -12.99 -52.09
C VAL A 169 -59.81 -13.00 -52.93
N SER A 170 -59.96 -13.96 -53.85
CA SER A 170 -61.10 -14.06 -54.79
C SER A 170 -62.27 -14.92 -54.29
N MET A 171 -62.19 -15.52 -53.10
CA MET A 171 -63.26 -16.40 -52.60
C MET A 171 -64.53 -15.59 -52.27
N ARG A 172 -65.68 -15.95 -52.85
CA ARG A 172 -66.97 -15.28 -52.57
C ARG A 172 -67.31 -15.39 -51.08
N THR A 173 -67.76 -14.31 -50.45
CA THR A 173 -68.22 -14.35 -49.04
C THR A 173 -69.59 -15.01 -48.91
N GLY A 174 -69.82 -15.71 -47.80
CA GLY A 174 -71.11 -16.34 -47.48
C GLY A 174 -71.26 -17.79 -47.94
N ILE A 175 -70.16 -18.47 -48.30
CA ILE A 175 -70.16 -19.90 -48.65
C ILE A 175 -70.44 -20.71 -47.40
N ARG A 176 -71.47 -21.55 -47.44
CA ARG A 176 -71.88 -22.40 -46.31
C ARG A 176 -71.91 -23.86 -46.73
N GLY A 177 -71.36 -24.71 -45.89
CA GLY A 177 -71.37 -26.16 -46.12
C GLY A 177 -71.36 -26.93 -44.80
N LYS A 178 -71.14 -28.23 -44.93
CA LYS A 178 -71.01 -29.18 -43.84
C LYS A 178 -69.83 -30.11 -44.04
N VAL A 179 -69.26 -30.53 -42.92
CA VAL A 179 -68.24 -31.59 -42.88
C VAL A 179 -68.90 -32.94 -43.14
N VAL A 180 -68.44 -33.67 -44.16
CA VAL A 180 -68.94 -35.00 -44.54
C VAL A 180 -68.17 -36.09 -43.80
N SER A 181 -66.84 -35.97 -43.75
CA SER A 181 -65.99 -36.93 -43.07
C SER A 181 -64.76 -36.24 -42.49
N VAL A 182 -64.25 -36.79 -41.38
CA VAL A 182 -63.06 -36.30 -40.70
C VAL A 182 -62.06 -37.44 -40.58
N ASN A 183 -60.87 -37.28 -41.14
CA ASN A 183 -59.76 -38.19 -40.91
C ASN A 183 -58.77 -37.57 -39.93
N ARG A 184 -58.84 -38.01 -38.67
CA ARG A 184 -58.03 -37.48 -37.57
C ARG A 184 -56.59 -37.93 -37.60
N ASN A 185 -56.29 -39.07 -38.21
CA ASN A 185 -54.93 -39.57 -38.29
C ASN A 185 -54.07 -38.62 -39.14
N TRP A 186 -54.68 -38.03 -40.18
CA TRP A 186 -54.01 -37.17 -41.15
C TRP A 186 -54.50 -35.72 -41.09
N ASN A 187 -55.36 -35.39 -40.12
CA ASN A 187 -55.89 -34.05 -39.84
C ASN A 187 -56.52 -33.32 -41.03
N PHE A 188 -57.27 -34.06 -41.87
CA PHE A 188 -58.05 -33.47 -42.95
C PHE A 188 -59.54 -33.78 -42.80
N VAL A 189 -60.35 -32.93 -43.42
CA VAL A 189 -61.81 -33.06 -43.52
C VAL A 189 -62.25 -32.99 -44.96
N VAL A 190 -63.36 -33.65 -45.26
CA VAL A 190 -64.03 -33.56 -46.56
C VAL A 190 -65.31 -32.77 -46.38
N LEU A 191 -65.56 -31.82 -47.28
CA LEU A 191 -66.70 -30.90 -47.26
C LEU A 191 -67.69 -31.25 -48.37
N ASN A 192 -68.97 -30.94 -48.14
CA ASN A 192 -70.05 -31.13 -49.13
C ASN A 192 -70.22 -29.94 -50.09
N ILE A 193 -69.22 -29.07 -50.15
CA ILE A 193 -69.16 -27.89 -51.01
C ILE A 193 -67.86 -27.95 -51.79
N GLY A 194 -67.86 -27.43 -53.01
CA GLY A 194 -66.73 -27.48 -53.93
C GLY A 194 -66.56 -26.22 -54.77
N GLU A 195 -65.89 -26.34 -55.90
CA GLU A 195 -65.59 -25.24 -56.83
C GLU A 195 -66.87 -24.54 -57.32
N LYS A 196 -67.95 -25.28 -57.59
CA LYS A 196 -69.24 -24.71 -58.04
C LYS A 196 -69.88 -23.80 -57.00
N ASP A 197 -69.59 -24.04 -55.73
CA ASP A 197 -70.08 -23.23 -54.61
C ASP A 197 -69.19 -22.00 -54.36
N GLY A 198 -68.08 -21.88 -55.09
CA GLY A 198 -67.14 -20.77 -55.02
C GLY A 198 -65.94 -21.01 -54.11
N LEU A 199 -65.68 -22.25 -53.68
CA LEU A 199 -64.45 -22.59 -52.96
C LEU A 199 -63.23 -22.46 -53.86
N VAL A 200 -62.13 -22.01 -53.26
CA VAL A 200 -60.84 -21.85 -53.94
C VAL A 200 -59.75 -22.53 -53.11
N GLU A 201 -58.79 -23.15 -53.78
CA GLU A 201 -57.59 -23.69 -53.12
C GLU A 201 -56.88 -22.60 -52.30
N ASN A 202 -56.37 -22.95 -51.13
CA ASN A 202 -55.82 -22.07 -50.10
C ASN A 202 -56.82 -21.10 -49.43
N GLY A 203 -58.12 -21.19 -49.74
CA GLY A 203 -59.16 -20.51 -48.96
C GLY A 203 -59.25 -21.05 -47.53
N GLU A 204 -59.68 -20.20 -46.59
CA GLU A 204 -59.90 -20.58 -45.19
C GLU A 204 -61.41 -20.61 -44.88
N LEU A 205 -61.85 -21.60 -44.12
CA LEU A 205 -63.21 -21.71 -43.58
C LEU A 205 -63.16 -21.85 -42.06
N GLU A 206 -64.15 -21.28 -41.39
CA GLU A 206 -64.43 -21.43 -39.97
C GLU A 206 -65.48 -22.52 -39.73
N VAL A 207 -65.22 -23.39 -38.75
CA VAL A 207 -66.08 -24.52 -38.40
C VAL A 207 -66.87 -24.22 -37.15
N PHE A 208 -68.17 -24.48 -37.19
CA PHE A 208 -69.11 -24.24 -36.09
C PHE A 208 -69.95 -25.48 -35.76
N ARG A 209 -70.26 -25.65 -34.48
CA ARG A 209 -71.30 -26.57 -34.01
C ARG A 209 -72.22 -25.83 -33.06
N ASN A 210 -73.52 -25.81 -33.35
CA ASN A 210 -74.52 -25.10 -32.54
C ASN A 210 -74.14 -23.62 -32.27
N LYS A 211 -73.58 -22.93 -33.28
CA LYS A 211 -73.05 -21.56 -33.20
C LYS A 211 -71.79 -21.36 -32.34
N GLN A 212 -71.21 -22.44 -31.81
CA GLN A 212 -69.90 -22.38 -31.16
C GLN A 212 -68.80 -22.62 -32.18
N PHE A 213 -67.81 -21.72 -32.22
CA PHE A 213 -66.63 -21.85 -33.05
C PHE A 213 -65.73 -23.00 -32.56
N LEU A 214 -65.39 -23.91 -33.47
CA LEU A 214 -64.57 -25.09 -33.19
C LEU A 214 -63.13 -24.98 -33.72
N GLY A 215 -62.92 -24.22 -34.80
CA GLY A 215 -61.59 -24.02 -35.39
C GLY A 215 -61.65 -23.58 -36.84
N LYS A 216 -60.49 -23.42 -37.47
CA LYS A 216 -60.33 -23.11 -38.89
C LYS A 216 -59.83 -24.32 -39.66
N ILE A 217 -60.24 -24.39 -40.92
CA ILE A 217 -59.76 -25.36 -41.90
C ILE A 217 -59.29 -24.62 -43.14
N LYS A 218 -58.25 -25.14 -43.80
CA LYS A 218 -57.68 -24.57 -45.02
C LYS A 218 -57.90 -25.52 -46.19
N ILE A 219 -58.51 -25.02 -47.26
CA ILE A 219 -58.79 -25.82 -48.45
C ILE A 219 -57.47 -26.19 -49.15
N VAL A 220 -57.24 -27.49 -49.31
CA VAL A 220 -56.04 -28.04 -49.98
C VAL A 220 -56.34 -28.29 -51.45
N SER A 221 -57.51 -28.85 -51.75
CA SER A 221 -57.95 -29.14 -53.10
C SER A 221 -59.48 -29.09 -53.19
N THR A 222 -59.99 -28.61 -54.33
CA THR A 222 -61.42 -28.49 -54.62
C THR A 222 -61.80 -29.36 -55.81
N GLU A 223 -62.87 -30.13 -55.65
CA GLU A 223 -63.58 -30.80 -56.74
C GLU A 223 -64.86 -30.01 -57.08
N PRO A 224 -65.61 -30.33 -58.15
CA PRO A 224 -66.79 -29.56 -58.54
C PRO A 224 -67.88 -29.45 -57.46
N SER A 225 -68.03 -30.44 -56.57
CA SER A 225 -69.07 -30.48 -55.53
C SER A 225 -68.58 -30.95 -54.16
N THR A 226 -67.28 -31.17 -54.01
CA THR A 226 -66.65 -31.54 -52.74
C THR A 226 -65.31 -30.84 -52.61
N ALA A 227 -64.76 -30.76 -51.40
CA ALA A 227 -63.43 -30.22 -51.19
C ALA A 227 -62.74 -30.94 -50.02
N VAL A 228 -61.42 -31.01 -50.10
CA VAL A 228 -60.55 -31.52 -49.04
C VAL A 228 -59.88 -30.33 -48.37
N ALA A 229 -59.97 -30.27 -47.05
CA ALA A 229 -59.40 -29.21 -46.24
C ALA A 229 -58.58 -29.77 -45.09
N ASP A 230 -57.43 -29.17 -44.83
CA ASP A 230 -56.60 -29.49 -43.67
C ASP A 230 -57.07 -28.71 -42.45
N ILE A 231 -57.00 -29.35 -41.28
CA ILE A 231 -57.36 -28.74 -40.01
C ILE A 231 -56.20 -27.89 -39.51
N VAL A 232 -56.44 -26.61 -39.27
CA VAL A 232 -55.43 -25.70 -38.70
C VAL A 232 -55.36 -25.94 -37.20
N MET A 233 -54.45 -26.82 -36.77
CA MET A 233 -54.38 -27.29 -35.37
C MET A 233 -54.29 -26.16 -34.36
N ASP A 234 -53.54 -25.10 -34.66
CA ASP A 234 -53.36 -23.93 -33.78
C ASP A 234 -54.67 -23.15 -33.51
N SER A 235 -55.71 -23.38 -34.32
CA SER A 235 -57.00 -22.69 -34.20
C SER A 235 -58.10 -23.53 -33.53
N LEU A 236 -57.84 -24.81 -33.24
CA LEU A 236 -58.83 -25.72 -32.69
C LEU A 236 -59.20 -25.38 -31.24
N LYS A 237 -60.49 -25.11 -31.01
CA LYS A 237 -61.10 -24.96 -29.69
C LYS A 237 -62.00 -26.14 -29.32
N GLY A 238 -62.22 -27.07 -30.26
CA GLY A 238 -63.00 -28.29 -30.04
C GLY A 238 -62.79 -29.29 -31.17
N ASN A 239 -63.24 -30.53 -30.95
CA ASN A 239 -63.07 -31.60 -31.92
C ASN A 239 -64.08 -31.47 -33.07
N ILE A 240 -63.58 -31.33 -34.30
CA ILE A 240 -64.39 -31.35 -35.53
C ILE A 240 -64.95 -32.76 -35.76
N GLN A 241 -66.21 -32.83 -36.19
CA GLN A 241 -66.95 -34.06 -36.48
C GLN A 241 -67.77 -33.91 -37.78
N PRO A 242 -68.13 -35.03 -38.43
CA PRO A 242 -69.12 -35.00 -39.49
C PRO A 242 -70.43 -34.32 -39.05
N GLY A 243 -70.98 -33.46 -39.90
CA GLY A 243 -72.20 -32.69 -39.67
C GLY A 243 -71.99 -31.25 -39.20
N ASP A 244 -70.77 -30.90 -38.77
CA ASP A 244 -70.41 -29.53 -38.38
C ASP A 244 -70.56 -28.56 -39.55
N ASP A 245 -71.00 -27.34 -39.26
CA ASP A 245 -71.20 -26.27 -40.25
C ASP A 245 -69.87 -25.59 -40.57
N VAL A 246 -69.66 -25.25 -41.84
CA VAL A 246 -68.50 -24.46 -42.29
C VAL A 246 -68.95 -23.18 -42.98
N LEU A 247 -68.25 -22.09 -42.71
CA LEU A 247 -68.52 -20.74 -43.24
C LEU A 247 -67.20 -20.03 -43.54
N ASN A 248 -67.15 -19.22 -44.60
CA ASN A 248 -66.00 -18.37 -44.93
C ASN A 248 -66.18 -16.90 -44.50
#